data_AF-A0A7Y5XY39-F1
#
_entry.id   AF-A0A7Y5XY39-F1
#
_cell.length_a   1.000
_cell.length_b   1.000
_cell.length_c   1.000
_cell.angle_alpha   90.00
_cell.angle_beta   90.00
_cell.angle_gamma   90.00
#
_symmetry.space_group_name_H-M   'P 1'
#
loop_
_entity.id
_entity.type
_entity.pdbx_description
1 polymer ?
#
loop_
_entity_poly.entity_id
_entity_poly.type
_entity_poly.pdbx_seq_one_letter_code
_entity_poly.pdbx_strand_id
1 'polypeptide(L)'
;MPFYHRLGDVPRKRHIQFRDNGTLLTEEVMGLEGFTGNESILYHLQSPCRVQEIGEFEPIVREEWVPDTHQHRMLHTKEIDAGGDEVTGRRLLMWNADVEISLCRPAERMDYFFRNGEGDEVIFVHEGSGTVETIFGELPYKDGDYVVIPRGTTYRFRPEGEQRYLIFETPGLIEIPRRYRNQYGQIMEGAPYYHRDIHPPTELNTHREKGEFPVKVRVRDGYQTYVLDYHPFDVVGWDGYLFPWTFSIHDFEPITGRIHHPPPSHQTFAGRNFVI
;
A
#
# COMPACT_ATOMS: atom_id res chain seq x y z
N MET A 1 9.75 -1.59 10.00
CA MET A 1 8.83 -0.81 10.84
C MET A 1 9.08 0.64 10.52
N PRO A 2 8.10 1.33 9.94
CA PRO A 2 8.08 2.78 9.97
C PRO A 2 8.13 3.24 11.43
N PHE A 3 8.71 4.40 11.64
CA PHE A 3 8.72 5.08 12.94
C PHE A 3 7.34 5.70 13.20
N TYR A 4 7.09 6.18 14.42
CA TYR A 4 5.84 6.87 14.74
C TYR A 4 5.68 8.11 13.88
N HIS A 5 4.56 8.22 13.16
CA HIS A 5 4.23 9.39 12.36
C HIS A 5 2.91 10.01 12.80
N ARG A 6 2.76 11.29 12.51
CA ARG A 6 1.56 12.07 12.83
C ARG A 6 1.35 13.15 11.79
N LEU A 7 0.13 13.26 11.29
CA LEU A 7 -0.32 14.37 10.45
C LEU A 7 -1.68 14.89 10.90
N GLY A 8 -1.93 16.17 10.67
CA GLY A 8 -3.18 16.84 11.03
C GLY A 8 -3.39 17.01 12.54
N ASP A 9 -4.64 17.24 12.90
CA ASP A 9 -5.04 17.50 14.29
C ASP A 9 -5.42 16.21 15.00
N VAL A 10 -4.77 15.94 16.14
CA VAL A 10 -5.09 14.80 17.02
C VAL A 10 -5.28 15.31 18.45
N PRO A 11 -6.19 14.69 19.23
CA PRO A 11 -6.44 15.07 20.61
C PRO A 11 -5.26 14.73 21.51
N ARG A 12 -5.22 15.34 22.70
CA ARG A 12 -4.17 15.08 23.71
C ARG A 12 -4.12 13.62 24.19
N LYS A 13 -5.25 12.92 24.14
CA LYS A 13 -5.39 11.51 24.51
C LYS A 13 -6.34 10.84 23.52
N ARG A 14 -6.11 9.56 23.22
CA ARG A 14 -7.07 8.70 22.53
C ARG A 14 -8.34 8.48 23.34
N HIS A 15 -9.42 8.11 22.66
CA HIS A 15 -10.73 7.75 23.23
C HIS A 15 -11.39 8.88 24.03
N ILE A 16 -11.17 10.13 23.61
CA ILE A 16 -11.85 11.30 24.19
C ILE A 16 -12.70 11.98 23.12
N GLN A 17 -13.63 12.84 23.55
CA GLN A 17 -14.33 13.69 22.61
C GLN A 17 -13.35 14.61 21.90
N PHE A 18 -13.30 14.50 20.58
CA PHE A 18 -12.53 15.36 19.72
C PHE A 18 -13.47 15.94 18.65
N ARG A 19 -13.43 17.25 18.46
CA ARG A 19 -14.38 17.96 17.61
C ARG A 19 -13.66 18.86 16.63
N ASP A 20 -14.19 18.90 15.42
CA ASP A 20 -13.81 19.84 14.37
C ASP A 20 -15.01 20.74 14.07
N ASN A 21 -14.86 22.05 14.26
CA ASN A 21 -15.93 23.04 14.01
C ASN A 21 -17.29 22.68 14.65
N GLY A 22 -17.26 22.10 15.86
CA GLY A 22 -18.44 21.63 16.59
C GLY A 22 -18.93 20.23 16.24
N THR A 23 -18.49 19.65 15.11
CA THR A 23 -18.78 18.27 14.70
C THR A 23 -17.96 17.29 15.55
N LEU A 24 -18.60 16.27 16.11
CA LEU A 24 -17.89 15.18 16.80
C LEU A 24 -17.23 14.28 15.77
N LEU A 25 -15.92 14.10 15.87
CA LEU A 25 -15.17 13.22 14.98
C LEU A 25 -15.35 11.75 15.38
N THR A 26 -15.27 10.87 14.39
CA THR A 26 -15.25 9.41 14.60
C THR A 26 -13.81 8.95 14.71
N GLU A 27 -13.46 8.31 15.82
CA GLU A 27 -12.15 7.69 16.00
C GLU A 27 -12.16 6.26 15.43
N GLU A 28 -11.20 5.96 14.57
CA GLU A 28 -10.93 4.62 14.03
C GLU A 28 -9.57 4.15 14.52
N VAL A 29 -9.50 2.95 15.11
CA VAL A 29 -8.23 2.26 15.36
C VAL A 29 -8.00 1.31 14.20
N MET A 30 -7.08 1.67 13.30
CA MET A 30 -6.71 0.85 12.16
C MET A 30 -5.47 0.03 12.52
N GLY A 31 -5.61 -1.30 12.58
CA GLY A 31 -4.54 -2.21 12.98
C GLY A 31 -4.55 -3.51 12.16
N LEU A 32 -3.39 -4.17 12.06
CA LEU A 32 -3.23 -5.35 11.19
C LEU A 32 -3.24 -6.70 11.92
N GLU A 33 -3.03 -6.72 13.24
CA GLU A 33 -2.95 -7.96 14.04
C GLU A 33 -3.80 -7.87 15.31
N GLY A 34 -5.08 -7.53 15.14
CA GLY A 34 -5.97 -7.25 16.26
C GLY A 34 -5.45 -6.07 17.08
N PHE A 35 -5.14 -6.30 18.36
CA PHE A 35 -4.73 -5.26 19.31
C PHE A 35 -3.25 -5.35 19.75
N THR A 36 -2.44 -6.17 19.06
CA THR A 36 -1.04 -6.43 19.45
C THR A 36 -0.01 -6.01 18.42
N GLY A 37 -0.42 -5.80 17.16
CA GLY A 37 0.47 -5.37 16.08
C GLY A 37 0.52 -3.85 15.92
N ASN A 38 0.99 -3.41 14.76
CA ASN A 38 1.00 -2.00 14.40
C ASN A 38 -0.42 -1.48 14.25
N GLU A 39 -0.64 -0.29 14.79
CA GLU A 39 -1.88 0.46 14.65
C GLU A 39 -1.60 1.94 14.37
N SER A 40 -2.59 2.59 13.78
CA SER A 40 -2.74 4.03 13.75
C SER A 40 -4.17 4.40 14.15
N ILE A 41 -4.32 5.57 14.77
CA ILE A 41 -5.62 6.10 15.15
C ILE A 41 -5.96 7.25 14.21
N LEU A 42 -7.10 7.14 13.53
CA LEU A 42 -7.58 8.11 12.55
C LEU A 42 -8.82 8.82 13.10
N TYR A 43 -8.93 10.13 12.87
CA TYR A 43 -10.07 10.94 13.30
C TYR A 43 -10.85 11.46 12.08
N HIS A 44 -12.00 10.85 11.82
CA HIS A 44 -12.82 11.07 10.63
C HIS A 44 -13.96 12.05 10.85
N LEU A 45 -14.36 12.75 9.78
CA LEU A 45 -15.55 13.58 9.76
C LEU A 45 -16.84 12.74 9.67
N GLN A 46 -16.79 11.62 8.97
CA GLN A 46 -17.87 10.66 8.80
C GLN A 46 -17.50 9.32 9.43
N SER A 47 -18.49 8.47 9.72
CA SER A 47 -18.20 7.11 10.15
C SER A 47 -17.61 6.32 8.98
N PRO A 48 -16.43 5.67 9.11
CA PRO A 48 -15.84 4.87 8.03
C PRO A 48 -16.66 3.62 7.68
N CYS A 49 -17.67 3.27 8.50
CA CYS A 49 -18.63 2.20 8.24
C CYS A 49 -19.81 2.64 7.36
N ARG A 50 -19.90 3.92 7.01
CA ARG A 50 -21.02 4.49 6.27
C ARG A 50 -20.87 4.20 4.78
N VAL A 51 -21.82 3.47 4.21
CA VAL A 51 -21.89 3.17 2.78
C VAL A 51 -23.29 3.49 2.29
N GLN A 52 -23.40 4.16 1.13
CA GLN A 52 -24.67 4.53 0.51
C GLN A 52 -25.22 3.40 -0.35
N GLU A 53 -24.38 2.83 -1.21
CA GLU A 53 -24.74 1.74 -2.12
C GLU A 53 -23.60 0.75 -2.24
N ILE A 54 -23.94 -0.52 -2.47
CA ILE A 54 -22.99 -1.61 -2.68
C ILE A 54 -23.32 -2.24 -4.03
N GLY A 55 -22.35 -2.21 -4.94
CA GLY A 55 -22.45 -2.81 -6.27
C GLY A 55 -22.38 -4.34 -6.24
N GLU A 56 -22.52 -4.93 -7.43
CA GLU A 56 -22.38 -6.38 -7.59
C GLU A 56 -20.95 -6.86 -7.27
N PHE A 57 -20.85 -8.14 -6.91
CA PHE A 57 -19.58 -8.79 -6.62
C PHE A 57 -18.98 -9.35 -7.91
N GLU A 58 -17.76 -8.96 -8.22
CA GLU A 58 -17.00 -9.38 -9.40
C GLU A 58 -15.85 -10.32 -8.97
N PRO A 59 -15.93 -11.64 -9.19
CA PRO A 59 -14.88 -12.56 -8.78
C PRO A 59 -13.58 -12.33 -9.57
N ILE A 60 -12.43 -12.40 -8.90
CA ILE A 60 -11.12 -12.44 -9.55
C ILE A 60 -10.90 -13.84 -10.12
N VAL A 61 -10.90 -13.93 -11.44
CA VAL A 61 -10.60 -15.17 -12.15
C VAL A 61 -9.10 -15.23 -12.43
N ARG A 62 -8.44 -16.28 -11.92
CA ARG A 62 -7.02 -16.55 -12.16
C ARG A 62 -6.91 -17.68 -13.18
N GLU A 63 -6.37 -17.37 -14.35
CA GLU A 63 -6.13 -18.36 -15.40
C GLU A 63 -4.78 -19.03 -15.18
N GLU A 64 -4.78 -20.22 -14.59
CA GLU A 64 -3.56 -21.01 -14.40
C GLU A 64 -3.14 -21.69 -15.70
N TRP A 65 -1.92 -21.37 -16.13
CA TRP A 65 -1.29 -22.09 -17.22
C TRP A 65 -0.54 -23.32 -16.70
N VAL A 66 -1.10 -24.50 -16.98
CA VAL A 66 -0.54 -25.79 -16.54
C VAL A 66 0.06 -26.52 -17.75
N PRO A 67 1.40 -26.59 -17.89
CA PRO A 67 2.02 -27.34 -18.98
C PRO A 67 2.02 -28.86 -18.74
N ASP A 68 2.00 -29.63 -19.82
CA ASP A 68 2.18 -31.10 -19.79
C ASP A 68 3.53 -31.54 -19.19
N THR A 69 4.54 -30.67 -19.27
CA THR A 69 5.87 -30.91 -18.69
C THR A 69 6.39 -29.65 -18.02
N HIS A 70 6.80 -29.81 -16.77
CA HIS A 70 7.41 -28.74 -15.99
C HIS A 70 8.82 -28.44 -16.49
N GLN A 71 9.11 -27.17 -16.76
CA GLN A 71 10.44 -26.68 -17.10
C GLN A 71 10.61 -25.22 -16.72
N HIS A 72 11.85 -24.80 -16.54
CA HIS A 72 12.19 -23.38 -16.34
C HIS A 72 11.85 -22.57 -17.59
N ARG A 73 11.32 -21.36 -17.38
CA ARG A 73 10.96 -20.44 -18.47
C ARG A 73 11.39 -19.02 -18.13
N MET A 74 11.74 -18.27 -19.16
CA MET A 74 11.97 -16.84 -19.09
C MET A 74 10.66 -16.11 -19.44
N LEU A 75 10.27 -15.14 -18.62
CA LEU A 75 9.12 -14.28 -18.90
C LEU A 75 9.60 -13.03 -19.63
N HIS A 76 9.10 -12.81 -20.85
CA HIS A 76 9.38 -11.60 -21.63
C HIS A 76 8.35 -10.53 -21.29
N THR A 77 8.64 -9.75 -20.26
CA THR A 77 7.68 -8.82 -19.64
C THR A 77 7.81 -7.37 -20.10
N LYS A 78 8.88 -7.04 -20.83
CA LYS A 78 9.12 -5.67 -21.30
C LYS A 78 8.10 -5.19 -22.34
N GLU A 79 7.55 -6.11 -23.11
CA GLU A 79 6.68 -5.83 -24.26
C GLU A 79 5.19 -5.93 -23.94
N ILE A 80 4.80 -5.92 -22.65
CA ILE A 80 3.38 -5.96 -22.30
C ILE A 80 2.67 -4.69 -22.79
N ASP A 81 1.52 -4.88 -23.44
CA ASP A 81 0.67 -3.76 -23.86
C ASP A 81 0.15 -2.99 -22.65
N ALA A 82 -0.01 -1.68 -22.82
CA ALA A 82 -0.71 -0.89 -21.83
C ALA A 82 -2.20 -1.23 -21.82
N GLY A 83 -2.85 -1.19 -20.67
CA GLY A 83 -4.28 -1.42 -20.54
C GLY A 83 -4.77 -1.17 -19.12
N GLY A 84 -6.03 -0.77 -18.98
CA GLY A 84 -6.66 -0.46 -17.70
C GLY A 84 -5.95 0.64 -16.91
N ASP A 85 -6.25 0.72 -15.63
CA ASP A 85 -5.62 1.60 -14.64
C ASP A 85 -4.63 0.83 -13.75
N GLU A 86 -4.13 1.45 -12.68
CA GLU A 86 -3.17 0.89 -11.72
C GLU A 86 -3.65 -0.37 -10.95
N VAL A 87 -4.95 -0.64 -10.98
CA VAL A 87 -5.60 -1.81 -10.36
C VAL A 87 -6.11 -2.76 -11.44
N THR A 88 -6.94 -2.27 -12.37
CA THR A 88 -7.58 -3.09 -13.40
C THR A 88 -6.63 -3.53 -14.51
N GLY A 89 -5.54 -2.79 -14.72
CA GLY A 89 -4.48 -3.11 -15.68
C GLY A 89 -3.47 -4.14 -15.19
N ARG A 90 -3.61 -4.66 -13.97
CA ARG A 90 -2.69 -5.65 -13.39
C ARG A 90 -2.83 -6.99 -14.13
N ARG A 91 -1.70 -7.49 -14.63
CA ARG A 91 -1.56 -8.80 -15.26
C ARG A 91 -0.83 -9.73 -14.29
N LEU A 92 -1.56 -10.68 -13.73
CA LEU A 92 -1.02 -11.68 -12.81
C LEU A 92 -0.04 -12.59 -13.55
N LEU A 93 1.21 -12.67 -13.07
CA LEU A 93 2.25 -13.51 -13.66
C LEU A 93 2.37 -14.86 -12.97
N MET A 94 2.38 -14.83 -11.65
CA MET A 94 2.54 -16.02 -10.80
C MET A 94 1.97 -15.73 -9.42
N TRP A 95 1.45 -16.76 -8.77
CA TRP A 95 0.91 -16.66 -7.43
C TRP A 95 1.01 -17.98 -6.67
N ASN A 96 0.86 -17.87 -5.36
CA ASN A 96 0.56 -18.97 -4.46
C ASN A 96 -0.31 -18.43 -3.30
N ALA A 97 -0.44 -19.18 -2.20
CA ALA A 97 -1.23 -18.76 -1.05
C ALA A 97 -0.61 -17.59 -0.25
N ASP A 98 0.66 -17.26 -0.50
CA ASP A 98 1.42 -16.27 0.26
C ASP A 98 1.67 -14.98 -0.54
N VAL A 99 1.70 -15.03 -1.88
CA VAL A 99 1.99 -13.86 -2.73
C VAL A 99 1.36 -13.98 -4.13
N GLU A 100 0.86 -12.87 -4.64
CA GLU A 100 0.55 -12.62 -6.05
C GLU A 100 1.58 -11.64 -6.62
N ILE A 101 2.17 -11.98 -7.77
CA ILE A 101 3.13 -11.12 -8.47
C ILE A 101 2.53 -10.73 -9.81
N SER A 102 2.31 -9.43 -9.99
CA SER A 102 1.68 -8.87 -11.19
C SER A 102 2.54 -7.79 -11.84
N LEU A 103 2.35 -7.57 -13.13
CA LEU A 103 2.83 -6.38 -13.82
C LEU A 103 1.68 -5.49 -14.18
N CYS A 104 1.90 -4.19 -14.20
CA CYS A 104 0.91 -3.24 -14.65
C CYS A 104 1.57 -2.19 -15.53
N ARG A 105 0.95 -1.92 -16.69
CA ARG A 105 1.25 -0.77 -17.54
C ARG A 105 -0.08 -0.07 -17.82
N PRO A 106 -0.49 0.88 -16.96
CA PRO A 106 -1.77 1.57 -17.13
C PRO A 106 -1.84 2.32 -18.47
N ALA A 107 -3.02 2.26 -19.10
CA ALA A 107 -3.37 3.10 -20.26
C ALA A 107 -4.38 4.19 -19.89
N GLU A 108 -5.05 4.04 -18.74
CA GLU A 108 -6.14 4.89 -18.27
C GLU A 108 -5.81 5.44 -16.88
N ARG A 109 -6.52 6.50 -16.47
CA ARG A 109 -6.40 7.08 -15.13
C ARG A 109 -7.51 6.53 -14.24
N MET A 110 -7.18 6.25 -12.97
CA MET A 110 -8.21 5.98 -11.96
C MET A 110 -9.17 7.17 -11.80
N ASP A 111 -10.46 6.90 -11.93
CA ASP A 111 -11.58 7.82 -11.60
C ASP A 111 -12.33 7.41 -10.31
N TYR A 112 -11.84 6.38 -9.61
CA TYR A 112 -12.35 5.86 -8.35
C TYR A 112 -11.24 5.76 -7.28
N PHE A 113 -11.62 5.43 -6.05
CA PHE A 113 -10.68 5.10 -4.97
C PHE A 113 -10.60 3.59 -4.81
N PHE A 114 -9.44 3.08 -4.45
CA PHE A 114 -9.25 1.65 -4.21
C PHE A 114 -8.93 1.37 -2.75
N ARG A 115 -9.37 0.20 -2.27
CA ARG A 115 -9.03 -0.34 -0.96
C ARG A 115 -8.81 -1.84 -1.07
N ASN A 116 -7.59 -2.30 -0.81
CA ASN A 116 -7.36 -3.74 -0.68
C ASN A 116 -7.77 -4.22 0.71
N GLY A 117 -8.87 -4.97 0.83
CA GLY A 117 -9.34 -5.53 2.09
C GLY A 117 -8.65 -6.84 2.49
N GLU A 118 -7.83 -7.43 1.63
CA GLU A 118 -7.31 -8.79 1.80
C GLU A 118 -5.81 -8.85 2.05
N GLY A 119 -5.03 -7.89 1.51
CA GLY A 119 -3.58 -7.98 1.54
C GLY A 119 -2.83 -6.65 1.50
N ASP A 120 -1.60 -6.69 2.01
CA ASP A 120 -0.61 -5.63 1.86
C ASP A 120 -0.07 -5.65 0.42
N GLU A 121 0.25 -4.47 -0.10
CA GLU A 121 0.76 -4.29 -1.46
C GLU A 121 2.14 -3.65 -1.44
N VAL A 122 3.04 -4.14 -2.29
CA VAL A 122 4.32 -3.50 -2.61
C VAL A 122 4.36 -3.26 -4.11
N ILE A 123 4.36 -2.00 -4.50
CA ILE A 123 4.41 -1.57 -5.90
C ILE A 123 5.81 -1.04 -6.17
N PHE A 124 6.61 -1.78 -6.92
CA PHE A 124 7.89 -1.28 -7.44
C PHE A 124 7.65 -0.49 -8.73
N VAL A 125 8.08 0.78 -8.73
CA VAL A 125 7.93 1.72 -9.84
C VAL A 125 9.12 1.56 -10.78
N HIS A 126 8.90 0.85 -11.88
CA HIS A 126 9.94 0.63 -12.90
C HIS A 126 10.10 1.83 -13.82
N GLU A 127 8.99 2.47 -14.19
CA GLU A 127 8.95 3.66 -15.04
C GLU A 127 7.84 4.59 -14.52
N GLY A 128 8.09 5.91 -14.54
CA GLY A 128 7.11 6.94 -14.19
C GLY A 128 7.27 7.53 -12.79
N SER A 129 6.49 8.56 -12.52
CA SER A 129 6.40 9.23 -11.22
C SER A 129 4.96 9.69 -10.97
N GLY A 130 4.68 10.15 -9.75
CA GLY A 130 3.39 10.73 -9.40
C GLY A 130 3.18 10.77 -7.89
N THR A 131 1.91 10.83 -7.50
CA THR A 131 1.50 10.79 -6.10
C THR A 131 0.45 9.71 -5.89
N VAL A 132 0.61 8.88 -4.86
CA VAL A 132 -0.49 8.08 -4.34
C VAL A 132 -1.21 8.94 -3.30
N GLU A 133 -2.43 9.38 -3.61
CA GLU A 133 -3.27 10.03 -2.62
C GLU A 133 -3.84 8.95 -1.70
N THR A 134 -3.71 9.10 -0.38
CA THR A 134 -4.20 8.12 0.59
C THR A 134 -5.02 8.78 1.67
N ILE A 135 -5.79 7.98 2.41
CA ILE A 135 -6.49 8.44 3.62
C ILE A 135 -5.53 8.98 4.71
N PHE A 136 -4.24 8.61 4.64
CA PHE A 136 -3.17 9.09 5.51
C PHE A 136 -2.48 10.36 4.99
N GLY A 137 -2.78 10.79 3.76
CA GLY A 137 -2.12 11.92 3.09
C GLY A 137 -1.47 11.54 1.76
N GLU A 138 -0.82 12.51 1.14
CA GLU A 138 -0.10 12.35 -0.11
C GLU A 138 1.19 11.55 0.08
N LEU A 139 1.44 10.65 -0.85
CA LEU A 139 2.63 9.82 -0.89
C LEU A 139 3.29 9.92 -2.28
N PRO A 140 4.22 10.87 -2.48
CA PRO A 140 4.96 11.03 -3.72
C PRO A 140 5.82 9.79 -4.02
N TYR A 141 5.93 9.45 -5.30
CA TYR A 141 6.79 8.37 -5.80
C TYR A 141 7.45 8.74 -7.12
N LYS A 142 8.56 8.07 -7.42
CA LYS A 142 9.29 8.15 -8.69
C LYS A 142 9.84 6.78 -9.10
N ASP A 143 10.51 6.73 -10.24
CA ASP A 143 11.19 5.54 -10.71
C ASP A 143 12.21 5.05 -9.68
N GLY A 144 12.27 3.73 -9.51
CA GLY A 144 13.10 3.08 -8.50
C GLY A 144 12.48 3.05 -7.09
N ASP A 145 11.34 3.69 -6.86
CA ASP A 145 10.68 3.60 -5.56
C ASP A 145 9.86 2.31 -5.43
N TYR A 146 9.88 1.76 -4.23
CA TYR A 146 8.82 0.89 -3.73
C TYR A 146 7.77 1.74 -3.03
N VAL A 147 6.51 1.55 -3.38
CA VAL A 147 5.36 2.07 -2.64
C VAL A 147 4.75 0.92 -1.86
N VAL A 148 4.80 0.99 -0.53
CA VAL A 148 4.22 -0.01 0.37
C VAL A 148 2.88 0.51 0.89
N ILE A 149 1.81 -0.22 0.60
CA ILE A 149 0.45 0.13 0.98
C ILE A 149 -0.11 -0.99 1.87
N PRO A 150 -0.28 -0.74 3.19
CA PRO A 150 -0.89 -1.70 4.07
C PRO A 150 -2.36 -1.96 3.71
N ARG A 151 -2.83 -3.19 3.91
CA ARG A 151 -4.23 -3.55 3.70
C ARG A 151 -5.19 -2.63 4.46
N GLY A 152 -6.35 -2.39 3.87
CA GLY A 152 -7.38 -1.48 4.38
C GLY A 152 -7.12 -0.01 4.06
N THR A 153 -5.93 0.35 3.58
CA THR A 153 -5.64 1.74 3.18
C THR A 153 -6.49 2.11 1.97
N THR A 154 -7.23 3.21 2.06
CA THR A 154 -7.93 3.77 0.89
C THR A 154 -6.99 4.68 0.15
N TYR A 155 -6.86 4.50 -1.16
CA TYR A 155 -5.95 5.30 -1.96
C TYR A 155 -6.41 5.49 -3.41
N ARG A 156 -5.75 6.39 -4.14
CA ARG A 156 -5.87 6.57 -5.59
C ARG A 156 -4.54 7.03 -6.17
N PHE A 157 -4.16 6.51 -7.33
CA PHE A 157 -2.97 6.96 -8.05
C PHE A 157 -3.24 8.27 -8.82
N ARG A 158 -2.28 9.19 -8.78
CA ARG A 158 -2.18 10.40 -9.60
C ARG A 158 -0.87 10.36 -10.39
N PRO A 159 -0.82 9.57 -11.49
CA PRO A 159 0.41 9.39 -12.26
C PRO A 159 0.75 10.60 -13.14
N GLU A 160 2.03 10.82 -13.32
CA GLU A 160 2.61 11.77 -14.27
C GLU A 160 3.34 11.02 -15.40
N GLY A 161 2.77 11.07 -16.61
CA GLY A 161 3.32 10.37 -17.77
C GLY A 161 3.05 8.86 -17.78
N GLU A 162 3.77 8.13 -18.63
CA GLU A 162 3.65 6.66 -18.72
C GLU A 162 4.17 6.00 -17.44
N GLN A 163 3.51 4.92 -17.04
CA GLN A 163 3.85 4.18 -15.82
C GLN A 163 4.11 2.71 -16.13
N ARG A 164 5.02 2.11 -15.36
CA ARG A 164 5.20 0.65 -15.32
C ARG A 164 5.50 0.20 -13.90
N TYR A 165 4.76 -0.81 -13.46
CA TYR A 165 4.86 -1.33 -12.10
C TYR A 165 5.07 -2.83 -12.07
N LEU A 166 5.83 -3.29 -11.07
CA LEU A 166 5.84 -4.67 -10.59
C LEU A 166 5.18 -4.68 -9.20
N ILE A 167 4.12 -5.46 -9.04
CA ILE A 167 3.29 -5.47 -7.84
C ILE A 167 3.45 -6.82 -7.14
N PHE A 168 3.69 -6.78 -5.84
CA PHE A 168 3.58 -7.91 -4.94
C PHE A 168 2.37 -7.66 -4.04
N GLU A 169 1.44 -8.59 -4.01
CA GLU A 169 0.30 -8.54 -3.09
C GLU A 169 0.35 -9.77 -2.19
N THR A 170 0.15 -9.58 -0.88
CA THR A 170 0.20 -10.68 0.08
C THR A 170 -0.92 -10.58 1.11
N PRO A 171 -1.61 -11.68 1.46
CA PRO A 171 -2.55 -11.69 2.58
C PRO A 171 -1.83 -11.57 3.95
N GLY A 172 -0.50 -11.69 3.96
CA GLY A 172 0.36 -11.48 5.12
C GLY A 172 0.73 -10.00 5.33
N LEU A 173 1.73 -9.77 6.17
CA LEU A 173 2.28 -8.44 6.44
C LEU A 173 3.56 -8.25 5.63
N ILE A 174 3.77 -7.03 5.13
CA ILE A 174 5.07 -6.59 4.61
C ILE A 174 5.87 -5.96 5.73
N GLU A 175 7.06 -6.50 5.97
CA GLU A 175 7.94 -6.05 7.04
C GLU A 175 9.36 -5.73 6.53
N ILE A 176 10.04 -4.87 7.28
CA ILE A 176 11.50 -4.78 7.21
C ILE A 176 12.08 -6.11 7.73
N PRO A 177 13.02 -6.76 7.00
CA PRO A 177 13.57 -8.05 7.36
C PRO A 177 14.05 -8.08 8.81
N ARG A 178 13.67 -9.12 9.56
CA ARG A 178 13.99 -9.26 11.00
C ARG A 178 15.47 -9.04 11.31
N ARG A 179 16.37 -9.47 10.42
CA ARG A 179 17.82 -9.32 10.61
C ARG A 179 18.35 -7.88 10.47
N TYR A 180 17.54 -6.96 9.98
CA TYR A 180 17.88 -5.53 9.91
C TYR A 180 17.33 -4.75 11.09
N ARG A 181 16.53 -5.38 11.96
CA ARG A 181 15.90 -4.73 13.11
C ARG A 181 16.40 -5.33 14.42
N ASN A 182 16.42 -4.51 15.47
CA ASN A 182 16.52 -5.02 16.83
C ASN A 182 15.13 -5.47 17.36
N GLN A 183 15.10 -5.93 18.60
CA GLN A 183 13.87 -6.38 19.28
C GLN A 183 12.81 -5.28 19.52
N TYR A 184 13.18 -4.01 19.34
CA TYR A 184 12.28 -2.85 19.46
C TYR A 184 11.80 -2.33 18.10
N GLY A 185 12.21 -2.98 16.99
CA GLY A 185 11.84 -2.58 15.63
C GLY A 185 12.72 -1.49 15.02
N GLN A 186 13.73 -0.99 15.74
CA GLN A 186 14.69 -0.03 15.22
C GLN A 186 15.60 -0.70 14.19
N ILE A 187 15.82 -0.02 13.06
CA ILE A 187 16.76 -0.45 12.02
C ILE A 187 18.19 -0.30 12.56
N MET A 188 18.96 -1.37 12.45
CA MET A 188 20.31 -1.46 13.02
C MET A 188 21.35 -0.78 12.13
N GLU A 189 22.45 -0.29 12.70
CA GLU A 189 23.56 0.37 11.98
C GLU A 189 24.15 -0.44 10.83
N GLY A 190 24.08 -1.77 10.89
CA GLY A 190 24.56 -2.68 9.84
C GLY A 190 23.52 -3.01 8.76
N ALA A 191 22.33 -2.42 8.82
CA ALA A 191 21.31 -2.59 7.80
C ALA A 191 21.69 -1.77 6.54
N PRO A 192 21.26 -2.21 5.34
CA PRO A 192 21.58 -1.54 4.08
C PRO A 192 20.72 -0.29 3.82
N TYR A 193 19.85 0.09 4.74
CA TYR A 193 19.07 1.34 4.68
C TYR A 193 18.67 1.68 6.11
N TYR A 194 18.19 2.90 6.32
CA TYR A 194 17.89 3.45 7.63
C TYR A 194 16.49 4.08 7.67
N HIS A 195 16.07 4.53 8.86
CA HIS A 195 14.74 5.09 9.06
C HIS A 195 14.47 6.34 8.22
N ARG A 196 15.52 7.08 7.82
CA ARG A 196 15.39 8.31 7.02
C ARG A 196 15.07 8.05 5.56
N ASP A 197 15.33 6.83 5.10
CA ASP A 197 15.12 6.40 3.71
C ASP A 197 13.69 5.88 3.50
N ILE A 198 12.92 5.76 4.60
CA ILE A 198 11.49 5.48 4.58
C ILE A 198 10.76 6.80 4.58
N HIS A 199 10.10 7.11 3.47
CA HIS A 199 9.39 8.36 3.28
C HIS A 199 7.90 8.16 3.63
N PRO A 200 7.41 8.75 4.74
CA PRO A 200 6.01 8.66 5.12
C PRO A 200 5.15 9.61 4.28
N PRO A 201 3.81 9.58 4.44
CA PRO A 201 2.94 10.57 3.82
C PRO A 201 3.33 12.00 4.25
N THR A 202 3.21 12.95 3.33
CA THR A 202 3.74 14.32 3.50
C THR A 202 2.67 15.32 3.91
N GLU A 203 1.55 15.34 3.20
CA GLU A 203 0.48 16.33 3.39
C GLU A 203 -0.87 15.64 3.54
N LEU A 204 -1.62 15.98 4.60
CA LEU A 204 -2.95 15.44 4.84
C LEU A 204 -3.99 16.40 4.29
N ASN A 205 -4.62 16.02 3.18
CA ASN A 205 -5.71 16.76 2.56
C ASN A 205 -7.07 16.27 3.10
N THR A 206 -7.62 16.97 4.08
CA THR A 206 -8.95 16.66 4.62
C THR A 206 -10.05 17.18 3.69
N HIS A 207 -10.83 16.27 3.14
CA HIS A 207 -11.96 16.57 2.26
C HIS A 207 -13.29 16.58 3.01
N ARG A 208 -14.18 17.51 2.61
CA ARG A 208 -15.49 17.73 3.27
C ARG A 208 -16.65 17.66 2.27
N GLU A 209 -16.35 17.38 1.01
CA GLU A 209 -17.36 17.29 -0.03
C GLU A 209 -18.31 16.12 0.24
N LYS A 210 -19.59 16.37 -0.03
CA LYS A 210 -20.62 15.34 -0.14
C LYS A 210 -20.88 15.08 -1.61
N GLY A 211 -21.27 13.85 -1.92
CA GLY A 211 -21.48 13.41 -3.30
C GLY A 211 -21.25 11.91 -3.39
N GLU A 212 -21.38 11.35 -4.59
CA GLU A 212 -21.16 9.93 -4.83
C GLU A 212 -19.69 9.69 -5.15
N PHE A 213 -19.02 8.92 -4.30
CA PHE A 213 -17.62 8.56 -4.46
C PHE A 213 -17.47 7.04 -4.54
N PRO A 214 -17.13 6.49 -5.72
CA PRO A 214 -16.92 5.05 -5.86
C PRO A 214 -15.59 4.63 -5.22
N VAL A 215 -15.67 3.60 -4.37
CA VAL A 215 -14.54 2.92 -3.74
C VAL A 215 -14.56 1.46 -4.18
N LYS A 216 -13.65 1.06 -5.06
CA LYS A 216 -13.47 -0.35 -5.44
C LYS A 216 -12.71 -1.06 -4.32
N VAL A 217 -13.34 -2.07 -3.73
CA VAL A 217 -12.80 -2.84 -2.62
C VAL A 217 -12.43 -4.24 -3.12
N ARG A 218 -11.18 -4.66 -2.91
CA ARG A 218 -10.81 -6.07 -3.06
C ARG A 218 -11.21 -6.83 -1.79
N VAL A 219 -12.02 -7.87 -1.94
CA VAL A 219 -12.58 -8.65 -0.84
C VAL A 219 -13.03 -10.03 -1.34
N ARG A 220 -12.80 -11.09 -0.56
CA ARG A 220 -13.21 -12.47 -0.86
C ARG A 220 -12.77 -12.94 -2.25
N ASP A 221 -11.51 -12.73 -2.62
CA ASP A 221 -10.98 -13.06 -3.95
C ASP A 221 -11.80 -12.42 -5.09
N GLY A 222 -12.29 -11.20 -4.88
CA GLY A 222 -13.12 -10.47 -5.82
C GLY A 222 -13.05 -8.97 -5.61
N TYR A 223 -13.76 -8.23 -6.45
CA TYR A 223 -13.98 -6.81 -6.33
C TYR A 223 -15.44 -6.51 -6.04
N GLN A 224 -15.67 -5.47 -5.25
CA GLN A 224 -16.99 -4.90 -5.06
C GLN A 224 -16.87 -3.37 -4.96
N THR A 225 -17.73 -2.65 -5.68
CA THR A 225 -17.72 -1.17 -5.65
C THR A 225 -18.66 -0.68 -4.56
N TYR A 226 -18.15 0.05 -3.58
CA TYR A 226 -18.93 0.74 -2.56
C TYR A 226 -19.08 2.20 -2.97
N VAL A 227 -20.29 2.74 -2.95
CA VAL A 227 -20.52 4.17 -3.15
C VAL A 227 -20.65 4.83 -1.79
N LEU A 228 -19.77 5.80 -1.51
CA LEU A 228 -19.86 6.65 -0.33
C LEU A 228 -20.60 7.94 -0.68
N ASP A 229 -21.33 8.50 0.29
CA ASP A 229 -22.00 9.80 0.13
C ASP A 229 -21.13 10.99 0.60
N TYR A 230 -19.82 10.74 0.78
CA TYR A 230 -18.79 11.67 1.23
C TYR A 230 -17.43 11.31 0.64
N HIS A 231 -16.52 12.28 0.54
CA HIS A 231 -15.18 12.04 0.00
C HIS A 231 -14.40 11.05 0.90
N PRO A 232 -13.77 9.98 0.36
CA PRO A 232 -13.12 8.95 1.19
C PRO A 232 -11.89 9.39 2.00
N PHE A 233 -11.32 10.55 1.68
CA PHE A 233 -10.21 11.16 2.42
C PHE A 233 -10.73 12.22 3.41
N ASP A 234 -11.51 11.79 4.39
CA ASP A 234 -12.22 12.67 5.34
C ASP A 234 -11.52 12.79 6.72
N VAL A 235 -10.28 12.30 6.81
CA VAL A 235 -9.49 12.31 8.05
C VAL A 235 -8.95 13.70 8.34
N VAL A 236 -9.22 14.20 9.55
CA VAL A 236 -8.75 15.50 10.07
C VAL A 236 -7.33 15.39 10.64
N GLY A 237 -7.00 14.22 11.17
CA GLY A 237 -5.67 13.91 11.66
C GLY A 237 -5.54 12.46 12.06
N TRP A 238 -4.31 11.99 12.15
CA TRP A 238 -3.99 10.64 12.55
C TRP A 238 -2.58 10.55 13.15
N ASP A 239 -2.35 9.54 13.95
CA ASP A 239 -1.02 9.18 14.42
C ASP A 239 -0.85 7.67 14.68
N GLY A 240 0.38 7.18 14.57
CA GLY A 240 0.69 5.77 14.83
C GLY A 240 1.85 5.21 14.01
N TYR A 241 1.84 3.89 13.85
CA TYR A 241 2.90 3.11 13.18
C TYR A 241 2.42 2.42 11.90
N LEU A 242 1.11 2.46 11.62
CA LEU A 242 0.51 1.87 10.42
C LEU A 242 0.14 2.96 9.42
N PHE A 243 0.91 3.06 8.33
CA PHE A 243 0.65 4.00 7.24
C PHE A 243 1.38 3.52 5.98
N PRO A 244 0.98 3.98 4.78
CA PRO A 244 1.70 3.71 3.54
C PRO A 244 2.97 4.56 3.46
N TRP A 245 4.01 4.06 2.81
CA TRP A 245 5.31 4.74 2.71
C TRP A 245 6.04 4.37 1.43
N THR A 246 7.02 5.18 1.04
CA THR A 246 7.93 4.86 -0.06
C THR A 246 9.36 4.62 0.41
N PHE A 247 10.12 3.87 -0.37
CA PHE A 247 11.54 3.62 -0.20
C PHE A 247 12.21 3.52 -1.56
N SER A 248 13.28 4.25 -1.81
CA SER A 248 13.97 4.23 -3.10
C SER A 248 15.04 3.16 -3.14
N ILE A 249 15.17 2.42 -4.25
CA ILE A 249 16.32 1.53 -4.47
C ILE A 249 17.66 2.28 -4.41
N HIS A 250 17.63 3.60 -4.66
CA HIS A 250 18.81 4.46 -4.63
C HIS A 250 19.30 4.77 -3.21
N ASP A 251 18.45 4.55 -2.20
CA ASP A 251 18.79 4.70 -0.78
C ASP A 251 19.28 3.38 -0.17
N PHE A 252 19.25 2.28 -0.95
CA PHE A 252 19.81 1.00 -0.53
C PHE A 252 21.33 1.01 -0.67
N GLU A 253 22.04 0.91 0.45
CA GLU A 253 23.49 0.81 0.55
C GLU A 253 23.95 -0.66 0.46
N PRO A 254 24.58 -1.09 -0.64
CA PRO A 254 25.00 -2.48 -0.78
C PRO A 254 26.04 -2.85 0.28
N ILE A 255 25.77 -3.94 1.00
CA ILE A 255 26.74 -4.48 1.96
C ILE A 255 27.95 -5.00 1.17
N THR A 256 29.13 -4.44 1.44
CA THR A 256 30.38 -4.83 0.76
C THR A 256 31.15 -5.86 1.57
N GLY A 257 32.00 -6.64 0.89
CA GLY A 257 32.79 -7.70 1.50
C GLY A 257 33.97 -8.07 0.61
N ARG A 258 34.86 -8.94 1.10
CA ARG A 258 36.01 -9.42 0.31
C ARG A 258 35.58 -10.24 -0.93
N ILE A 259 34.40 -10.85 -0.87
CA ILE A 259 33.81 -11.68 -1.93
C ILE A 259 32.38 -11.22 -2.19
N HIS A 260 31.77 -11.74 -3.27
CA HIS A 260 30.36 -11.54 -3.56
C HIS A 260 29.49 -12.03 -2.40
N HIS A 261 28.60 -11.18 -1.93
CA HIS A 261 27.66 -11.53 -0.87
C HIS A 261 26.52 -12.40 -1.40
N PRO A 262 25.99 -13.32 -0.57
CA PRO A 262 24.88 -14.15 -0.98
C PRO A 262 23.59 -13.32 -1.12
N PRO A 263 22.60 -13.76 -1.93
CA PRO A 263 21.36 -13.02 -2.17
C PRO A 263 20.65 -12.43 -0.95
N PRO A 264 20.67 -13.06 0.25
CA PRO A 264 20.15 -12.44 1.45
C PRO A 264 20.62 -11.01 1.66
N SER A 265 21.88 -10.63 1.41
CA SER A 265 22.36 -9.26 1.61
C SER A 265 21.62 -8.18 0.81
N HIS A 266 20.84 -8.57 -0.21
CA HIS A 266 20.10 -7.68 -1.10
C HIS A 266 18.60 -7.63 -0.82
N GLN A 267 18.10 -8.36 0.20
CA GLN A 267 16.68 -8.28 0.54
C GLN A 267 16.35 -6.87 1.01
N THR A 268 15.26 -6.35 0.47
CA THR A 268 14.68 -5.07 0.79
C THR A 268 13.55 -5.28 1.80
N PHE A 269 12.60 -6.17 1.51
CA PHE A 269 11.44 -6.46 2.38
C PHE A 269 11.24 -7.96 2.59
N ALA A 270 10.43 -8.31 3.59
CA ALA A 270 10.02 -9.68 3.86
C ALA A 270 8.50 -9.74 4.04
N GLY A 271 7.88 -10.74 3.43
CA GLY A 271 6.52 -11.13 3.73
C GLY A 271 6.48 -12.52 4.36
N ARG A 272 5.28 -13.03 4.63
CA ARG A 272 5.12 -14.40 5.11
C ARG A 272 5.55 -15.38 4.00
N ASN A 273 6.62 -16.14 4.23
CA ASN A 273 7.18 -17.14 3.30
C ASN A 273 7.78 -16.61 1.98
N PHE A 274 7.97 -15.30 1.81
CA PHE A 274 8.69 -14.73 0.67
C PHE A 274 9.53 -13.51 1.07
N VAL A 275 10.45 -13.11 0.20
CA VAL A 275 11.27 -11.90 0.35
C VAL A 275 11.27 -11.13 -0.95
N ILE A 276 11.43 -9.81 -0.84
CA ILE A 276 11.64 -8.88 -1.96
C ILE A 276 13.07 -8.39 -1.87
#